data_AF-A0AAW3BI35-F1
#
_entry.id   AF-A0AAW3BI35-F1
#
_cell.length_a   1.000
_cell.length_b   1.000
_cell.length_c   1.000
_cell.angle_alpha   90.00
_cell.angle_beta   90.00
_cell.angle_gamma   90.00
#
_symmetry.space_group_name_H-M   'P 1'
#
loop_
_entity.id
_entity.type
_entity.pdbx_description
1 polymer ?
#
loop_
_entity_poly.entity_id
_entity_poly.type
_entity_poly.pdbx_seq_one_letter_code
_entity_poly.pdbx_strand_id
1 'polypeptide(L)'
;MLRRTSHRLLGYTPINPDTSPMLMYSQCHWHYNLPQGMERPSSVNRSLPAPYQPHHSSVNKYRGVWISTEMHPAFLVGLEPQLKKLPHGRAVPHTPVAEVIDEFERFSPLIDDAAARDGWLAKIFQHCAFQRSGTEAMALWNKHCAPRFMRDDSTSAPPLPLVQAVLFCCSKSDNTEWRPIFTKCLKDGWNYTPSFDTPQWSYLLKSLGRQGDEAGVRLVLEEMADVQADLDRVEARSLVYALNAVHDKAIYNYVKKYLFHFGERKVKFLRITYADLRGHGAEKLRVPLKENDSMFYHVCWHASIRQPRQFSPRQLYFDYTPSHLAASGHSSNAKVDGIVKDKIEKWKAEGLLPEDYVHEDRVYDRTAAFKSVARQEKWKKVPRIVKSKRFGYSGEP
;
A
#
# COMPACT_ATOMS: atom_id res chain seq x y z
N MET A 1 -10.23 -12.22 71.37
CA MET A 1 -10.57 -11.35 70.21
C MET A 1 -9.84 -11.86 68.97
N LEU A 2 -10.54 -12.60 68.11
CA LEU A 2 -10.02 -13.07 66.83
C LEU A 2 -10.04 -11.92 65.81
N ARG A 3 -8.87 -11.39 65.44
CA ARG A 3 -8.72 -10.50 64.28
C ARG A 3 -9.01 -11.33 63.02
N ARG A 4 -10.22 -11.16 62.47
CA ARG A 4 -10.54 -11.59 61.10
C ARG A 4 -9.64 -10.81 60.14
N THR A 5 -8.63 -11.47 59.58
CA THR A 5 -7.85 -10.95 58.45
C THR A 5 -8.75 -10.93 57.22
N SER A 6 -9.02 -9.73 56.71
CA SER A 6 -9.74 -9.48 55.48
C SER A 6 -8.94 -9.99 54.28
N HIS A 7 -9.20 -11.23 53.85
CA HIS A 7 -8.76 -11.79 52.56
C HIS A 7 -9.47 -11.11 51.35
N ARG A 8 -9.53 -9.78 51.31
CA ARG A 8 -10.39 -9.03 50.35
C ARG A 8 -9.74 -7.86 49.62
N LEU A 9 -8.41 -7.82 49.48
CA LEU A 9 -7.72 -6.70 48.82
C LEU A 9 -6.76 -7.10 47.69
N LEU A 10 -7.08 -8.16 46.94
CA LEU A 10 -6.55 -8.39 45.59
C LEU A 10 -7.75 -8.41 44.64
N GLY A 11 -7.94 -7.32 43.90
CA GLY A 11 -9.12 -7.07 43.07
C GLY A 11 -8.87 -7.25 41.57
N TYR A 12 -9.92 -7.05 40.78
CA TYR A 12 -9.87 -7.06 39.31
C TYR A 12 -9.09 -5.89 38.69
N THR A 13 -8.85 -4.83 39.46
CA THR A 13 -8.04 -3.69 39.03
C THR A 13 -6.56 -3.99 39.26
N PRO A 14 -5.74 -4.10 38.21
CA PRO A 14 -4.31 -4.35 38.37
C PRO A 14 -3.64 -3.17 39.08
N ILE A 15 -2.64 -3.48 39.88
CA ILE A 15 -1.81 -2.47 40.54
C ILE A 15 -0.98 -1.77 39.46
N ASN A 16 -0.95 -0.44 39.48
CA ASN A 16 -0.04 0.33 38.64
C ASN A 16 1.40 0.17 39.18
N PRO A 17 2.34 -0.42 38.41
CA PRO A 17 3.71 -0.68 38.87
C PRO A 17 4.51 0.58 39.17
N ASP A 18 4.19 1.71 38.52
CA ASP A 18 4.95 2.96 38.65
C ASP A 18 4.60 3.74 39.93
N THR A 19 3.47 3.45 40.57
CA THR A 19 2.98 4.19 41.76
C THR A 19 2.97 3.37 43.04
N SER A 20 3.16 2.05 42.95
CA SER A 20 3.14 1.16 44.10
C SER A 20 4.53 1.02 44.72
N PRO A 21 4.78 1.58 45.93
CA PRO A 21 6.08 1.45 46.58
C PRO A 21 6.43 0.00 46.92
N MET A 22 5.42 -0.86 47.10
CA MET A 22 5.63 -2.29 47.31
C MET A 22 6.18 -3.00 46.07
N LEU A 23 5.93 -2.50 44.86
CA LEU A 23 6.53 -3.02 43.62
C LEU A 23 7.88 -2.34 43.34
N MET A 24 7.91 -1.00 43.37
CA MET A 24 9.11 -0.20 43.10
C MET A 24 10.30 -0.56 44.00
N TYR A 25 10.05 -0.87 45.28
CA TYR A 25 11.11 -1.21 46.24
C TYR A 25 11.20 -2.71 46.56
N SER A 26 10.55 -3.54 45.74
CA SER A 26 10.72 -4.99 45.82
C SER A 26 12.12 -5.40 45.33
N GLN A 27 12.49 -6.65 45.59
CA GLN A 27 13.74 -7.25 45.14
C GLN A 27 13.92 -7.31 43.60
N CYS A 28 12.85 -7.09 42.83
CA CYS A 28 12.87 -7.09 41.36
C CYS A 28 13.03 -5.69 40.76
N HIS A 29 13.09 -4.65 41.60
CA HIS A 29 13.19 -3.24 41.22
C HIS A 29 14.23 -2.54 42.12
N TRP A 30 14.36 -1.22 41.99
CA TRP A 30 15.39 -0.45 42.67
C TRP A 30 14.90 0.09 44.02
N HIS A 31 15.31 -0.53 45.13
CA HIS A 31 14.96 -0.06 46.48
C HIS A 31 15.52 1.35 46.74
N TYR A 32 14.78 2.18 47.46
CA TYR A 32 15.18 3.57 47.80
C TYR A 32 16.48 3.71 48.61
N ASN A 33 17.03 2.60 49.13
CA ASN A 33 18.27 2.59 49.91
C ASN A 33 19.50 2.28 49.04
N LEU A 34 19.30 1.91 47.77
CA LEU A 34 20.37 1.68 46.80
C LEU A 34 20.81 3.02 46.16
N PRO A 35 22.00 3.11 45.54
CA PRO A 35 22.41 4.31 44.81
C PRO A 35 21.53 4.50 43.56
N GLN A 36 20.71 5.56 43.53
CA GLN A 36 19.65 5.82 42.54
C GLN A 36 20.17 6.28 41.15
N GLY A 37 21.29 5.74 40.70
CA GLY A 37 21.88 6.07 39.40
C GLY A 37 21.06 5.52 38.22
N MET A 38 21.35 6.02 37.02
CA MET A 38 20.82 5.42 35.79
C MET A 38 21.45 4.04 35.57
N GLU A 39 20.62 3.02 35.36
CA GLU A 39 21.10 1.65 35.09
C GLU A 39 21.88 1.57 33.77
N ARG A 40 21.33 2.14 32.69
CA ARG A 40 21.95 2.14 31.35
C ARG A 40 21.47 3.29 30.46
N PRO A 41 22.33 3.82 29.58
CA PRO A 41 21.89 4.71 28.52
C PRO A 41 21.01 3.95 27.51
N SER A 42 20.03 4.64 26.91
CA SER A 42 19.17 4.09 25.85
C SER A 42 19.10 5.04 24.65
N SER A 43 19.80 4.71 23.56
CA SER A 43 19.88 5.50 22.33
C SER A 43 19.05 4.92 21.19
N VAL A 44 17.73 4.74 21.41
CA VAL A 44 16.81 4.06 20.47
C VAL A 44 16.78 4.75 19.10
N ASN A 45 16.48 6.05 19.06
CA ASN A 45 16.37 6.82 17.81
C ASN A 45 17.67 6.88 16.98
N ARG A 46 18.83 6.67 17.62
CA ARG A 46 20.13 6.66 16.94
C ARG A 46 20.44 5.29 16.33
N SER A 47 19.93 4.21 16.93
CA SER A 47 20.21 2.83 16.47
C SER A 47 19.41 2.43 15.23
N LEU A 48 18.11 2.71 15.20
CA LEU A 48 17.22 2.35 14.10
C LEU A 48 16.21 3.48 13.87
N PRO A 49 16.55 4.50 13.06
CA PRO A 49 15.63 5.60 12.78
C PRO A 49 14.49 5.13 11.86
N ALA A 50 13.26 5.46 12.22
CA ALA A 50 12.10 5.27 11.36
C ALA A 50 11.90 6.50 10.44
N PRO A 51 11.67 6.33 9.13
CA PRO A 51 11.37 7.45 8.24
C PRO A 51 10.03 8.10 8.61
N TYR A 52 9.96 9.43 8.51
CA TYR A 52 8.73 10.17 8.81
C TYR A 52 7.66 9.93 7.72
N GLN A 53 6.55 9.30 8.11
CA GLN A 53 5.40 9.05 7.26
C GLN A 53 4.11 9.44 7.99
N PRO A 54 3.65 10.69 7.86
CA PRO A 54 2.52 11.17 8.66
C PRO A 54 1.24 10.40 8.36
N HIS A 55 0.34 10.33 9.35
CA HIS A 55 -1.01 9.82 9.10
C HIS A 55 -1.74 10.74 8.11
N HIS A 56 -1.64 12.05 8.29
CA HIS A 56 -2.24 13.05 7.41
C HIS A 56 -1.35 13.34 6.20
N SER A 57 -1.97 13.62 5.06
CA SER A 57 -1.24 14.09 3.87
C SER A 57 -0.58 15.44 4.14
N SER A 58 0.59 15.69 3.53
CA SER A 58 1.19 17.03 3.54
C SER A 58 0.20 18.11 3.09
N VAL A 59 0.17 19.21 3.83
CA VAL A 59 -0.71 20.37 3.61
C VAL A 59 -0.15 21.28 2.50
N ASN A 60 1.17 21.42 2.45
CA ASN A 60 1.84 22.40 1.58
C ASN A 60 2.23 21.85 0.19
N LYS A 61 2.05 20.56 -0.07
CA LYS A 61 2.40 19.98 -1.37
C LYS A 61 1.57 20.60 -2.51
N TYR A 62 2.19 20.87 -3.64
CA TYR A 62 1.44 21.20 -4.86
C TYR A 62 0.59 19.99 -5.26
N ARG A 63 -0.72 20.18 -5.39
CA ARG A 63 -1.69 19.11 -5.71
C ARG A 63 -2.13 19.21 -7.16
N GLY A 64 -1.18 19.16 -8.08
CA GLY A 64 -1.39 19.23 -9.52
C GLY A 64 -0.14 18.78 -10.27
N VAL A 65 -0.20 18.80 -11.60
CA VAL A 65 0.97 18.61 -12.46
C VAL A 65 1.67 19.96 -12.61
N TRP A 66 2.92 20.05 -12.18
CA TRP A 66 3.68 21.29 -12.30
C TRP A 66 4.25 21.39 -13.71
N ILE A 67 3.80 22.39 -14.48
CA ILE A 67 4.32 22.66 -15.82
C ILE A 67 5.33 23.78 -15.70
N SER A 68 6.62 23.44 -15.89
CA SER A 68 7.71 24.40 -15.87
C SER A 68 7.56 25.42 -17.01
N THR A 69 7.80 26.70 -16.73
CA THR A 69 7.86 27.73 -17.77
C THR A 69 9.32 27.88 -18.20
N GLU A 70 9.73 27.13 -19.21
CA GLU A 70 11.09 27.19 -19.76
C GLU A 70 11.16 28.22 -20.89
N MET A 71 10.95 29.49 -20.55
CA MET A 71 11.03 30.61 -21.50
C MET A 71 12.15 31.56 -21.10
N HIS A 72 12.89 32.09 -22.08
CA HIS A 72 13.91 33.10 -21.82
C HIS A 72 13.28 34.36 -21.19
N PRO A 73 13.92 35.01 -20.20
CA PRO A 73 13.35 36.17 -19.50
C PRO A 73 12.87 37.31 -20.41
N ALA A 74 13.53 37.51 -21.56
CA ALA A 74 13.09 38.50 -22.54
C ALA A 74 11.68 38.22 -23.08
N PHE A 75 11.35 36.96 -23.38
CA PHE A 75 10.02 36.58 -23.84
C PHE A 75 9.01 36.54 -22.69
N LEU A 76 9.44 36.24 -21.46
CA LEU A 76 8.56 36.33 -20.29
C LEU A 76 8.04 37.75 -20.08
N VAL A 77 8.91 38.76 -20.26
CA VAL A 77 8.52 40.17 -20.19
C VAL A 77 7.73 40.59 -21.44
N GLY A 78 8.21 40.21 -22.63
CA GLY A 78 7.57 40.58 -23.89
C GLY A 78 6.15 40.02 -24.06
N LEU A 79 5.88 38.82 -23.52
CA LEU A 79 4.59 38.15 -23.56
C LEU A 79 3.79 38.28 -22.26
N GLU A 80 4.24 39.09 -21.30
CA GLU A 80 3.57 39.23 -20.00
C GLU A 80 2.05 39.47 -20.10
N PRO A 81 1.54 40.34 -21.00
CA PRO A 81 0.09 40.57 -21.12
C PRO A 81 -0.70 39.32 -21.48
N GLN A 82 -0.13 38.44 -22.31
CA GLN A 82 -0.72 37.17 -22.73
C GLN A 82 -0.52 36.10 -21.65
N LEU A 83 0.69 36.00 -21.09
CA LEU A 83 1.03 34.99 -20.07
C LEU A 83 0.28 35.20 -18.75
N LYS A 84 -0.10 36.43 -18.40
CA LYS A 84 -0.91 36.74 -17.20
C LYS A 84 -2.30 36.10 -17.25
N LYS A 85 -2.82 35.81 -18.45
CA LYS A 85 -4.09 35.11 -18.68
C LYS A 85 -3.99 33.60 -18.48
N LEU A 86 -2.76 33.08 -18.37
CA LEU A 86 -2.47 31.66 -18.23
C LEU A 86 -2.11 31.28 -16.78
N PRO A 87 -2.17 29.98 -16.44
CA PRO A 87 -1.78 29.50 -15.12
C PRO A 87 -0.32 29.80 -14.79
N HIS A 88 -0.10 30.53 -13.70
CA HIS A 88 1.20 30.93 -13.18
C HIS A 88 1.22 30.73 -11.66
N GLY A 89 2.37 30.34 -11.08
CA GLY A 89 2.60 30.41 -9.63
C GLY A 89 1.44 30.01 -8.71
N ARG A 90 0.88 28.79 -8.86
CA ARG A 90 -0.29 28.29 -8.09
C ARG A 90 -1.62 29.05 -8.29
N ALA A 91 -1.67 30.01 -9.20
CA ALA A 91 -2.89 30.69 -9.65
C ALA A 91 -3.41 30.09 -10.96
N VAL A 92 -4.73 30.05 -11.10
CA VAL A 92 -5.43 29.57 -12.30
C VAL A 92 -6.41 30.66 -12.72
N PRO A 93 -6.04 31.53 -13.68
CA PRO A 93 -6.96 32.53 -14.23
C PRO A 93 -8.18 31.88 -14.92
N HIS A 94 -9.27 32.62 -15.00
CA HIS A 94 -10.54 32.17 -15.61
C HIS A 94 -10.75 32.68 -17.04
N THR A 95 -9.70 33.14 -17.71
CA THR A 95 -9.77 33.63 -19.09
C THR A 95 -10.35 32.54 -20.02
N PRO A 96 -11.32 32.86 -20.91
CA PRO A 96 -11.88 31.87 -21.84
C PRO A 96 -10.80 31.21 -22.71
N VAL A 97 -10.90 29.90 -22.92
CA VAL A 97 -9.95 29.14 -23.77
C VAL A 97 -9.87 29.72 -25.19
N ALA A 98 -11.01 30.12 -25.78
CA ALA A 98 -11.04 30.68 -27.13
C ALA A 98 -10.17 31.95 -27.26
N GLU A 99 -10.18 32.84 -26.27
CA GLU A 99 -9.36 34.06 -26.26
C GLU A 99 -7.87 33.72 -26.24
N VAL A 100 -7.47 32.81 -25.35
CA VAL A 100 -6.07 32.38 -25.21
C VAL A 100 -5.54 31.75 -26.50
N ILE A 101 -6.36 30.92 -27.15
CA ILE A 101 -5.99 30.24 -28.40
C ILE A 101 -5.88 31.26 -29.54
N ASP A 102 -6.84 32.16 -29.69
CA ASP A 102 -6.81 33.22 -30.71
C ASP A 102 -5.55 34.10 -30.59
N GLU A 103 -5.20 34.50 -29.36
CA GLU A 103 -3.96 35.26 -29.12
C GLU A 103 -2.70 34.48 -29.49
N PHE A 104 -2.65 33.19 -29.15
CA PHE A 104 -1.52 32.36 -29.54
C PHE A 104 -1.40 32.25 -31.06
N GLU A 105 -2.49 31.94 -31.77
CA GLU A 105 -2.45 31.83 -33.22
C GLU A 105 -2.05 33.14 -33.91
N ARG A 106 -2.47 34.28 -33.35
CA ARG A 106 -2.14 35.60 -33.86
C ARG A 106 -0.68 36.00 -33.63
N PHE A 107 -0.14 35.77 -32.43
CA PHE A 107 1.17 36.30 -32.04
C PHE A 107 2.31 35.28 -32.11
N SER A 108 2.04 33.98 -32.02
CA SER A 108 3.06 32.91 -32.09
C SER A 108 3.93 32.99 -33.36
N PRO A 109 3.39 33.29 -34.56
CA PRO A 109 4.21 33.45 -35.77
C PRO A 109 5.21 34.61 -35.72
N LEU A 110 5.03 35.59 -34.81
CA LEU A 110 5.92 36.75 -34.66
C LEU A 110 7.14 36.45 -33.77
N ILE A 111 7.14 35.32 -33.07
CA ILE A 111 8.19 34.93 -32.14
C ILE A 111 9.09 33.94 -32.86
N ASP A 112 10.33 34.33 -33.16
CA ASP A 112 11.31 33.41 -33.77
C ASP A 112 12.13 32.65 -32.72
N ASP A 113 11.43 31.96 -31.81
CA ASP A 113 12.05 31.09 -30.81
C ASP A 113 11.12 29.88 -30.54
N ALA A 114 11.60 28.69 -30.88
CA ALA A 114 10.83 27.46 -30.72
C ALA A 114 10.54 27.12 -29.26
N ALA A 115 11.50 27.34 -28.35
CA ALA A 115 11.36 27.05 -26.94
C ALA A 115 10.34 28.01 -26.28
N ALA A 116 10.35 29.28 -26.67
CA ALA A 116 9.37 30.27 -26.21
C ALA A 116 7.95 29.92 -26.68
N ARG A 117 7.79 29.54 -27.97
CA ARG A 117 6.49 29.11 -28.51
C ARG A 117 5.99 27.82 -27.84
N ASP A 118 6.86 26.82 -27.68
CA ASP A 118 6.49 25.54 -27.05
C ASP A 118 6.22 25.72 -25.53
N GLY A 119 6.97 26.59 -24.85
CA GLY A 119 6.73 26.95 -23.45
C GLY A 119 5.41 27.70 -23.24
N TRP A 120 5.07 28.63 -24.14
CA TRP A 120 3.76 29.28 -24.15
C TRP A 120 2.64 28.27 -24.42
N LEU A 121 2.80 27.41 -25.43
CA LEU A 121 1.83 26.38 -25.78
C LEU A 121 1.60 25.37 -24.64
N ALA A 122 2.64 24.99 -23.90
CA ALA A 122 2.51 24.15 -22.71
C ALA A 122 1.60 24.79 -21.65
N LYS A 123 1.68 26.11 -21.45
CA LYS A 123 0.78 26.85 -20.55
C LYS A 123 -0.66 26.91 -21.06
N ILE A 124 -0.86 27.00 -22.37
CA ILE A 124 -2.18 26.91 -22.99
C ILE A 124 -2.77 25.52 -22.76
N PHE A 125 -2.02 24.44 -22.96
CA PHE A 125 -2.51 23.09 -22.66
C PHE A 125 -2.85 22.90 -21.17
N GLN A 126 -2.04 23.45 -20.26
CA GLN A 126 -2.35 23.45 -18.84
C GLN A 126 -3.65 24.20 -18.54
N HIS A 127 -3.88 25.34 -19.19
CA HIS A 127 -5.10 26.14 -19.07
C HIS A 127 -6.34 25.38 -19.58
N CYS A 128 -6.25 24.83 -20.79
CA CYS A 128 -7.28 23.97 -21.38
C CYS A 128 -7.59 22.77 -20.47
N ALA A 129 -6.57 22.19 -19.82
CA ALA A 129 -6.75 21.07 -18.89
C ALA A 129 -7.58 21.45 -17.65
N PHE A 130 -7.39 22.67 -17.11
CA PHE A 130 -8.19 23.16 -15.99
C PHE A 130 -9.64 23.44 -16.40
N GLN A 131 -9.88 23.87 -17.64
CA GLN A 131 -11.22 24.10 -18.19
C GLN A 131 -11.86 22.86 -18.84
N ARG A 132 -11.11 21.75 -18.94
CA ARG A 132 -11.52 20.48 -19.58
C ARG A 132 -11.78 20.60 -21.09
N SER A 133 -11.14 21.55 -21.77
CA SER A 133 -11.21 21.79 -23.21
C SER A 133 -10.19 20.93 -23.97
N GLY A 134 -10.42 19.61 -23.99
CA GLY A 134 -9.50 18.65 -24.59
C GLY A 134 -9.48 18.69 -26.11
N THR A 135 -10.63 18.94 -26.75
CA THR A 135 -10.77 19.02 -28.20
C THR A 135 -9.97 20.16 -28.80
N GLU A 136 -10.04 21.34 -28.19
CA GLU A 136 -9.33 22.55 -28.59
C GLU A 136 -7.82 22.39 -28.37
N ALA A 137 -7.42 21.77 -27.26
CA ALA A 137 -6.03 21.42 -27.01
C ALA A 137 -5.48 20.45 -28.07
N MET A 138 -6.23 19.40 -28.42
CA MET A 138 -5.77 18.46 -29.45
C MET A 138 -5.74 19.07 -30.85
N ALA A 139 -6.65 20.00 -31.17
CA ALA A 139 -6.57 20.77 -32.42
C ALA A 139 -5.26 21.56 -32.52
N LEU A 140 -4.84 22.23 -31.43
CA LEU A 140 -3.54 22.91 -31.35
C LEU A 140 -2.36 21.93 -31.46
N TRP A 141 -2.43 20.78 -30.78
CA TRP A 141 -1.42 19.74 -30.88
C TRP A 141 -1.26 19.26 -32.33
N ASN A 142 -2.36 18.94 -33.00
CA ASN A 142 -2.36 18.44 -34.38
C ASN A 142 -1.87 19.50 -35.37
N LYS A 143 -2.11 20.79 -35.10
CA LYS A 143 -1.66 21.91 -35.96
C LYS A 143 -0.18 22.25 -35.76
N HIS A 144 0.30 22.32 -34.51
CA HIS A 144 1.62 22.88 -34.20
C HIS A 144 2.67 21.87 -33.73
N CYS A 145 2.27 20.77 -33.08
CA CYS A 145 3.19 19.83 -32.45
C CYS A 145 3.33 18.52 -33.22
N ALA A 146 2.21 17.88 -33.59
CA ALA A 146 2.21 16.60 -34.27
C ALA A 146 3.03 16.57 -35.56
N PRO A 147 2.99 17.61 -36.44
CA PRO A 147 3.82 17.63 -37.65
C PRO A 147 5.32 17.68 -37.37
N ARG A 148 5.72 18.20 -36.20
CA ARG A 148 7.13 18.32 -35.77
C ARG A 148 7.61 17.10 -35.02
N PHE A 149 6.77 16.49 -34.18
CA PHE A 149 7.23 15.50 -33.19
C PHE A 149 6.68 14.08 -33.41
N MET A 150 5.52 13.94 -34.04
CA MET A 150 4.82 12.65 -34.12
C MET A 150 5.04 11.90 -35.43
N ARG A 151 5.66 12.52 -36.44
CA ARG A 151 5.99 11.82 -37.69
C ARG A 151 7.10 10.79 -37.48
N ASP A 152 7.03 9.67 -38.17
CA ASP A 152 8.01 8.57 -38.06
C ASP A 152 9.43 8.97 -38.50
N ASP A 153 9.53 9.97 -39.39
CA ASP A 153 10.79 10.54 -39.88
C ASP A 153 11.35 11.66 -38.98
N SER A 154 10.64 12.07 -37.93
CA SER A 154 11.11 13.14 -37.05
C SER A 154 12.11 12.64 -36.01
N THR A 155 13.28 13.28 -35.98
CA THR A 155 14.30 13.12 -34.93
C THR A 155 14.13 14.12 -33.80
N SER A 156 13.16 15.05 -33.89
CA SER A 156 12.96 16.12 -32.91
C SER A 156 12.19 15.62 -31.69
N ALA A 157 12.69 15.95 -30.49
CA ALA A 157 12.00 15.69 -29.23
C ALA A 157 11.32 16.97 -28.71
N PRO A 158 10.04 16.91 -28.29
CA PRO A 158 9.35 18.04 -27.68
C PRO A 158 9.91 18.35 -26.29
N PRO A 159 9.88 19.60 -25.83
CA PRO A 159 10.23 19.91 -24.44
C PRO A 159 9.35 19.13 -23.44
N LEU A 160 9.95 18.62 -22.36
CA LEU A 160 9.24 17.84 -21.32
C LEU A 160 7.98 18.56 -20.79
N PRO A 161 7.99 19.88 -20.50
CA PRO A 161 6.79 20.57 -20.02
C PRO A 161 5.62 20.54 -21.01
N LEU A 162 5.91 20.54 -22.31
CA LEU A 162 4.89 20.44 -23.36
C LEU A 162 4.21 19.07 -23.32
N VAL A 163 4.99 18.00 -23.20
CA VAL A 163 4.49 16.61 -23.09
C VAL A 163 3.67 16.41 -21.81
N GLN A 164 4.18 16.87 -20.67
CA GLN A 164 3.45 16.79 -19.40
C GLN A 164 2.11 17.55 -19.48
N ALA A 165 2.11 18.74 -20.09
CA ALA A 165 0.90 19.56 -20.21
C ALA A 165 -0.16 18.94 -21.12
N VAL A 166 0.22 18.42 -22.29
CA VAL A 166 -0.74 17.77 -23.20
C VAL A 166 -1.29 16.48 -22.59
N LEU A 167 -0.45 15.63 -21.99
CA LEU A 167 -0.91 14.41 -21.32
C LEU A 167 -1.81 14.71 -20.12
N PHE A 168 -1.51 15.77 -19.36
CA PHE A 168 -2.37 16.25 -18.29
C PHE A 168 -3.73 16.72 -18.84
N CYS A 169 -3.75 17.43 -19.97
CA CYS A 169 -4.96 17.87 -20.64
C CYS A 169 -5.82 16.69 -21.12
N CYS A 170 -5.22 15.71 -21.81
CA CYS A 170 -5.91 14.49 -22.23
C CYS A 170 -6.51 13.76 -21.02
N SER A 171 -5.76 13.66 -19.91
CA SER A 171 -6.23 13.01 -18.67
C SER A 171 -7.39 13.74 -17.99
N LYS A 172 -7.44 15.07 -18.11
CA LYS A 172 -8.51 15.91 -17.53
C LYS A 172 -9.79 15.87 -18.33
N SER A 173 -9.66 15.78 -19.65
CA SER A 173 -10.77 15.76 -20.62
C SER A 173 -11.23 14.35 -21.00
N ASP A 174 -10.53 13.30 -20.55
CA ASP A 174 -10.78 11.90 -20.93
C ASP A 174 -10.63 11.66 -22.45
N ASN A 175 -9.66 12.34 -23.07
CA ASN A 175 -9.37 12.24 -24.49
C ASN A 175 -8.47 11.01 -24.79
N THR A 176 -8.80 10.26 -25.84
CA THR A 176 -8.14 9.01 -26.24
C THR A 176 -6.81 9.20 -26.97
N GLU A 177 -6.51 10.41 -27.47
CA GLU A 177 -5.26 10.73 -28.17
C GLU A 177 -4.03 10.78 -27.24
N TRP A 178 -4.20 10.52 -25.94
CA TRP A 178 -3.09 10.37 -24.99
C TRP A 178 -2.13 9.25 -25.37
N ARG A 179 -2.64 8.15 -25.96
CA ARG A 179 -1.92 6.88 -26.09
C ARG A 179 -0.73 6.97 -27.06
N PRO A 180 -0.86 7.53 -28.27
CA PRO A 180 0.30 7.74 -29.15
C PRO A 180 1.39 8.61 -28.51
N ILE A 181 0.98 9.69 -27.83
CA ILE A 181 1.91 10.60 -27.15
C ILE A 181 2.66 9.86 -26.02
N PHE A 182 1.93 9.12 -25.18
CA PHE A 182 2.53 8.35 -24.09
C PHE A 182 3.47 7.25 -24.60
N THR A 183 3.11 6.56 -25.69
CA THR A 183 3.94 5.50 -26.28
C THR A 183 5.29 6.05 -26.76
N LYS A 184 5.31 7.26 -27.34
CA LYS A 184 6.56 7.96 -27.68
C LYS A 184 7.37 8.40 -26.46
N CYS A 185 6.81 8.41 -25.25
CA CYS A 185 7.54 8.77 -24.02
C CYS A 185 8.29 7.59 -23.38
N LEU A 186 8.06 6.35 -23.84
CA LEU A 186 8.72 5.15 -23.36
C LEU A 186 10.22 5.15 -23.72
N LYS A 187 10.95 4.15 -23.22
CA LYS A 187 12.42 3.99 -23.40
C LYS A 187 12.89 4.10 -24.85
N ASP A 188 12.13 3.53 -25.79
CA ASP A 188 12.48 3.49 -27.21
C ASP A 188 12.19 4.82 -27.95
N GLY A 189 11.55 5.79 -27.28
CA GLY A 189 11.23 7.11 -27.83
C GLY A 189 11.97 8.24 -27.10
N TRP A 190 11.23 9.22 -26.63
CA TRP A 190 11.76 10.39 -25.91
C TRP A 190 12.22 10.09 -24.49
N ASN A 191 11.89 8.92 -23.93
CA ASN A 191 12.30 8.46 -22.60
C ASN A 191 11.99 9.48 -21.47
N TYR A 192 10.78 10.03 -21.49
CA TYR A 192 10.34 11.06 -20.52
C TYR A 192 9.57 10.49 -19.32
N THR A 193 9.19 9.22 -19.35
CA THR A 193 8.45 8.56 -18.28
C THR A 193 9.14 8.61 -16.91
N PRO A 194 10.49 8.54 -16.77
CA PRO A 194 11.13 8.66 -15.45
C PRO A 194 10.98 10.06 -14.84
N SER A 195 10.72 11.08 -15.65
CA SER A 195 10.61 12.48 -15.24
C SER A 195 9.16 12.88 -14.87
N PHE A 196 8.22 11.94 -14.86
CA PHE A 196 6.82 12.22 -14.52
C PHE A 196 6.58 12.23 -13.01
N ASP A 197 6.05 13.34 -12.51
CA ASP A 197 5.64 13.45 -11.11
C ASP A 197 4.48 12.50 -10.76
N THR A 198 4.33 12.15 -9.48
CA THR A 198 3.23 11.31 -8.97
C THR A 198 1.81 11.79 -9.38
N PRO A 199 1.50 13.11 -9.43
CA PRO A 199 0.21 13.59 -9.92
C PRO A 199 -0.03 13.27 -11.41
N GLN A 200 1.01 13.25 -12.25
CA GLN A 200 0.88 12.90 -13.67
C GLN A 200 0.32 11.49 -13.82
N TRP A 201 0.93 10.53 -13.14
CA TRP A 201 0.46 9.14 -13.06
C TRP A 201 -0.95 9.02 -12.50
N SER A 202 -1.25 9.78 -11.44
CA SER A 202 -2.57 9.77 -10.80
C SER A 202 -3.67 10.30 -11.74
N TYR A 203 -3.38 11.30 -12.58
CA TYR A 203 -4.36 11.81 -13.55
C TYR A 203 -4.55 10.84 -14.72
N LEU A 204 -3.47 10.28 -15.25
CA LEU A 204 -3.50 9.27 -16.31
C LEU A 204 -4.36 8.08 -15.87
N LEU A 205 -4.01 7.40 -14.77
CA LEU A 205 -4.76 6.25 -14.25
C LEU A 205 -6.24 6.54 -14.02
N LYS A 206 -6.56 7.71 -13.46
CA LYS A 206 -7.96 8.13 -13.22
C LYS A 206 -8.73 8.36 -14.52
N SER A 207 -8.07 8.80 -15.57
CA SER A 207 -8.70 8.98 -16.88
C SER A 207 -8.93 7.65 -17.57
N LEU A 208 -7.91 6.79 -17.60
CA LEU A 208 -8.00 5.43 -18.17
C LEU A 208 -9.13 4.63 -17.53
N GLY A 209 -9.23 4.68 -16.20
CA GLY A 209 -10.32 4.03 -15.47
C GLY A 209 -11.72 4.59 -15.78
N ARG A 210 -11.84 5.87 -16.15
CA ARG A 210 -13.10 6.48 -16.59
C ARG A 210 -13.45 6.09 -18.03
N GLN A 211 -12.45 6.03 -18.90
CA GLN A 211 -12.60 5.62 -20.30
C GLN A 211 -12.88 4.11 -20.44
N GLY A 212 -12.44 3.29 -19.48
CA GLY A 212 -12.53 1.84 -19.58
C GLY A 212 -11.40 1.21 -20.41
N ASP A 213 -10.26 1.90 -20.55
CA ASP A 213 -9.13 1.40 -21.34
C ASP A 213 -8.23 0.48 -20.50
N GLU A 214 -8.60 -0.80 -20.47
CA GLU A 214 -7.87 -1.82 -19.70
C GLU A 214 -6.44 -2.03 -20.19
N ALA A 215 -6.22 -1.99 -21.51
CA ALA A 215 -4.91 -2.13 -22.11
C ALA A 215 -4.02 -0.93 -21.76
N GLY A 216 -4.58 0.28 -21.77
CA GLY A 216 -3.92 1.48 -21.28
C GLY A 216 -3.58 1.40 -19.79
N VAL A 217 -4.49 0.88 -18.95
CA VAL A 217 -4.22 0.65 -17.53
C VAL A 217 -3.02 -0.28 -17.37
N ARG A 218 -3.00 -1.40 -18.08
CA ARG A 218 -1.86 -2.33 -18.03
C ARG A 218 -0.55 -1.65 -18.44
N LEU A 219 -0.54 -0.98 -19.59
CA LEU A 219 0.63 -0.26 -20.12
C LEU A 219 1.19 0.74 -19.09
N VAL A 220 0.32 1.56 -18.49
CA VAL A 220 0.74 2.55 -17.50
C VAL A 220 1.24 1.91 -16.21
N LEU A 221 0.61 0.82 -15.74
CA LEU A 221 1.09 0.11 -14.55
C LEU A 221 2.43 -0.57 -14.80
N GLU A 222 2.63 -1.22 -15.94
CA GLU A 222 3.93 -1.80 -16.35
C GLU A 222 5.02 -0.73 -16.34
N GLU A 223 4.77 0.41 -16.99
CA GLU A 223 5.74 1.51 -17.06
C GLU A 223 6.03 2.09 -15.66
N MET A 224 5.00 2.32 -14.83
CA MET A 224 5.18 2.85 -13.48
C MET A 224 6.06 1.96 -12.58
N ALA A 225 5.94 0.63 -12.71
CA ALA A 225 6.81 -0.29 -11.99
C ALA A 225 8.25 -0.24 -12.51
N ASP A 226 8.42 -0.15 -13.83
CA ASP A 226 9.74 -0.13 -14.46
C ASP A 226 10.51 1.17 -14.16
N VAL A 227 9.86 2.34 -14.25
CA VAL A 227 10.48 3.64 -13.92
C VAL A 227 10.59 3.92 -12.42
N GLN A 228 10.19 2.96 -11.57
CA GLN A 228 10.22 3.07 -10.12
C GLN A 228 9.43 4.29 -9.59
N ALA A 229 8.23 4.52 -10.15
CA ALA A 229 7.35 5.55 -9.64
C ALA A 229 6.98 5.29 -8.16
N ASP A 230 6.70 6.36 -7.40
CA ASP A 230 6.30 6.24 -5.98
C ASP A 230 4.86 5.70 -5.84
N LEU A 231 4.71 4.37 -5.98
CA LEU A 231 3.43 3.66 -6.03
C LEU A 231 2.55 3.89 -4.79
N ASP A 232 3.16 3.95 -3.60
CA ASP A 232 2.42 4.14 -2.37
C ASP A 232 1.83 5.56 -2.26
N ARG A 233 2.49 6.55 -2.85
CA ARG A 233 2.04 7.95 -2.85
C ARG A 233 1.12 8.35 -4.02
N VAL A 234 0.95 7.51 -5.03
CA VAL A 234 -0.09 7.67 -6.07
C VAL A 234 -1.46 7.85 -5.42
N GLU A 235 -2.36 8.70 -5.92
CA GLU A 235 -3.65 8.92 -5.26
C GLU A 235 -4.50 7.63 -5.25
N ALA A 236 -4.96 7.16 -4.08
CA ALA A 236 -5.74 5.91 -3.97
C ALA A 236 -7.00 5.91 -4.87
N ARG A 237 -7.67 7.06 -4.99
CA ARG A 237 -8.84 7.24 -5.86
C ARG A 237 -8.51 6.97 -7.33
N SER A 238 -7.33 7.37 -7.80
CA SER A 238 -6.93 7.13 -9.20
C SER A 238 -6.70 5.65 -9.49
N LEU A 239 -6.03 4.94 -8.57
CA LEU A 239 -5.82 3.50 -8.65
C LEU A 239 -7.14 2.74 -8.62
N VAL A 240 -8.09 3.12 -7.75
CA VAL A 240 -9.40 2.47 -7.72
C VAL A 240 -10.14 2.61 -9.05
N TYR A 241 -10.15 3.79 -9.68
CA TYR A 241 -10.73 3.96 -11.02
C TYR A 241 -10.08 3.04 -12.04
N ALA A 242 -8.74 3.03 -12.10
CA ALA A 242 -7.99 2.22 -13.06
C ALA A 242 -8.25 0.72 -12.86
N LEU A 243 -8.18 0.22 -11.63
CA LEU A 243 -8.41 -1.18 -11.30
C LEU A 243 -9.87 -1.58 -11.58
N ASN A 244 -10.84 -0.73 -11.25
CA ASN A 244 -12.26 -1.01 -11.44
C ASN A 244 -12.64 -1.19 -12.93
N ALA A 245 -11.88 -0.59 -13.85
CA ALA A 245 -12.13 -0.72 -15.28
C ALA A 245 -11.74 -2.10 -15.86
N VAL A 246 -10.97 -2.92 -15.13
CA VAL A 246 -10.43 -4.18 -15.66
C VAL A 246 -11.44 -5.32 -15.56
N HIS A 247 -11.86 -5.85 -16.71
CA HIS A 247 -12.73 -7.01 -16.85
C HIS A 247 -12.05 -8.17 -17.61
N ASP A 248 -11.05 -7.89 -18.45
CA ASP A 248 -10.27 -8.89 -19.17
C ASP A 248 -9.50 -9.81 -18.22
N LYS A 249 -9.56 -11.11 -18.50
CA LYS A 249 -8.98 -12.16 -17.64
C LYS A 249 -7.46 -12.10 -17.59
N ALA A 250 -6.79 -11.79 -18.70
CA ALA A 250 -5.33 -11.73 -18.74
C ALA A 250 -4.82 -10.51 -17.98
N ILE A 251 -5.45 -9.35 -18.19
CA ILE A 251 -5.10 -8.10 -17.48
C ILE A 251 -5.44 -8.22 -15.99
N TYR A 252 -6.56 -8.85 -15.64
CA TYR A 252 -6.89 -9.16 -14.25
C TYR A 252 -5.78 -9.96 -13.56
N ASN A 253 -5.28 -11.03 -14.19
CA ASN A 253 -4.18 -11.83 -13.63
C ASN A 253 -2.86 -11.05 -13.50
N TYR A 254 -2.58 -10.15 -14.44
CA TYR A 254 -1.46 -9.21 -14.31
C TYR A 254 -1.64 -8.32 -13.08
N VAL A 255 -2.82 -7.69 -12.94
CA VAL A 255 -3.15 -6.82 -11.81
C VAL A 255 -3.01 -7.54 -10.47
N LYS A 256 -3.40 -8.81 -10.34
CA LYS A 256 -3.19 -9.59 -9.11
C LYS A 256 -1.74 -9.63 -8.68
N LYS A 257 -0.83 -9.90 -9.64
CA LYS A 257 0.61 -9.92 -9.38
C LYS A 257 1.11 -8.51 -9.07
N TYR A 258 0.65 -7.53 -9.83
CA TYR A 258 1.03 -6.13 -9.68
C TYR A 258 0.67 -5.55 -8.30
N LEU A 259 -0.47 -5.93 -7.72
CA LEU A 259 -0.90 -5.45 -6.41
C LEU A 259 0.12 -5.73 -5.30
N PHE A 260 1.00 -6.73 -5.46
CA PHE A 260 2.05 -7.01 -4.48
C PHE A 260 3.15 -5.95 -4.40
N HIS A 261 3.28 -5.07 -5.40
CA HIS A 261 4.23 -3.95 -5.37
C HIS A 261 3.83 -2.84 -4.40
N PHE A 262 2.55 -2.77 -3.98
CA PHE A 262 2.11 -1.79 -3.01
C PHE A 262 2.48 -2.19 -1.58
N GLY A 263 2.77 -1.19 -0.74
CA GLY A 263 3.00 -1.35 0.69
C GLY A 263 1.72 -1.71 1.46
N GLU A 264 1.88 -2.26 2.66
CA GLU A 264 0.76 -2.74 3.50
C GLU A 264 -0.28 -1.64 3.79
N ARG A 265 0.19 -0.46 4.20
CA ARG A 265 -0.67 0.70 4.46
C ARG A 265 -1.44 1.11 3.21
N LYS A 266 -0.78 1.11 2.05
CA LYS A 266 -1.40 1.48 0.78
C LYS A 266 -2.52 0.53 0.39
N VAL A 267 -2.27 -0.77 0.45
CA VAL A 267 -3.26 -1.82 0.17
C VAL A 267 -4.48 -1.69 1.10
N LYS A 268 -4.27 -1.43 2.40
CA LYS A 268 -5.35 -1.17 3.36
C LYS A 268 -6.23 0.01 2.90
N PHE A 269 -5.60 1.13 2.53
CA PHE A 269 -6.34 2.31 2.06
C PHE A 269 -6.95 2.12 0.67
N LEU A 270 -6.39 1.27 -0.21
CA LEU A 270 -7.04 0.89 -1.47
C LEU A 270 -8.38 0.19 -1.20
N ARG A 271 -8.42 -0.80 -0.30
CA ARG A 271 -9.66 -1.46 0.13
C ARG A 271 -10.68 -0.46 0.67
N ILE A 272 -10.27 0.40 1.63
CA ILE A 272 -11.16 1.40 2.23
C ILE A 272 -11.69 2.37 1.17
N THR A 273 -10.81 2.85 0.30
CA THR A 273 -11.19 3.79 -0.78
C THR A 273 -12.16 3.13 -1.75
N TYR A 274 -11.91 1.87 -2.15
CA TYR A 274 -12.80 1.16 -3.07
C TYR A 274 -14.18 0.97 -2.46
N ALA A 275 -14.27 0.52 -1.20
CA ALA A 275 -15.53 0.34 -0.49
C ALA A 275 -16.31 1.66 -0.33
N ASP A 276 -15.63 2.76 0.00
CA ASP A 276 -16.24 4.09 0.11
C ASP A 276 -16.78 4.58 -1.24
N LEU A 277 -15.97 4.50 -2.31
CA LEU A 277 -16.34 5.02 -3.63
C LEU A 277 -17.49 4.27 -4.32
N ARG A 278 -17.74 3.01 -3.96
CA ARG A 278 -18.93 2.26 -4.41
C ARG A 278 -20.08 2.28 -3.40
N GLY A 279 -19.86 2.82 -2.21
CA GLY A 279 -20.82 2.89 -1.12
C GLY A 279 -21.20 4.33 -0.81
N HIS A 280 -21.05 4.75 0.46
CA HIS A 280 -21.43 6.09 0.93
C HIS A 280 -20.74 7.25 0.18
N GLY A 281 -19.55 7.03 -0.36
CA GLY A 281 -18.76 8.01 -1.09
C GLY A 281 -19.04 8.07 -2.59
N ALA A 282 -20.05 7.36 -3.11
CA ALA A 282 -20.37 7.38 -4.54
C ALA A 282 -20.64 8.80 -5.07
N GLU A 283 -21.32 9.64 -4.28
CA GLU A 283 -21.63 11.05 -4.62
C GLU A 283 -20.37 11.94 -4.72
N LYS A 284 -19.23 11.51 -4.17
CA LYS A 284 -17.96 12.24 -4.30
C LYS A 284 -17.43 12.21 -5.74
N LEU A 285 -17.99 11.35 -6.59
CA LEU A 285 -17.56 11.12 -7.95
C LEU A 285 -18.41 11.90 -8.95
N ARG A 286 -17.76 12.68 -9.82
CA ARG A 286 -18.44 13.32 -10.96
C ARG A 286 -19.05 12.29 -11.92
N VAL A 287 -18.34 11.18 -12.12
CA VAL A 287 -18.79 10.03 -12.91
C VAL A 287 -18.77 8.82 -11.98
N PRO A 288 -19.92 8.18 -11.71
CA PRO A 288 -20.00 7.04 -10.80
C PRO A 288 -19.15 5.87 -11.31
N LEU A 289 -18.72 5.01 -10.39
CA LEU A 289 -18.05 3.76 -10.77
C LEU A 289 -19.06 2.82 -11.44
N LYS A 290 -18.59 2.08 -12.45
CA LYS A 290 -19.29 0.90 -12.97
C LYS A 290 -19.06 -0.27 -12.02
N GLU A 291 -20.06 -1.14 -11.88
CA GLU A 291 -19.93 -2.29 -10.98
C GLU A 291 -18.86 -3.28 -11.48
N ASN A 292 -17.91 -3.60 -10.61
CA ASN A 292 -16.92 -4.64 -10.84
C ASN A 292 -16.66 -5.39 -9.53
N ASP A 293 -17.51 -6.37 -9.26
CA ASP A 293 -17.46 -7.14 -8.02
C ASP A 293 -16.23 -8.04 -7.93
N SER A 294 -15.78 -8.56 -9.07
CA SER A 294 -14.60 -9.42 -9.13
C SER A 294 -13.33 -8.68 -8.68
N MET A 295 -13.14 -7.45 -9.15
CA MET A 295 -12.01 -6.63 -8.78
C MET A 295 -12.14 -6.11 -7.34
N PHE A 296 -13.33 -5.63 -6.96
CA PHE A 296 -13.58 -5.18 -5.60
C PHE A 296 -13.29 -6.26 -4.56
N TYR A 297 -13.83 -7.47 -4.79
CA TYR A 297 -13.58 -8.62 -3.94
C TYR A 297 -12.08 -8.93 -3.88
N HIS A 298 -11.39 -8.94 -5.03
CA HIS A 298 -9.96 -9.23 -5.07
C HIS A 298 -9.12 -8.21 -4.31
N VAL A 299 -9.42 -6.91 -4.41
CA VAL A 299 -8.74 -5.87 -3.63
C VAL A 299 -8.98 -6.06 -2.12
N CYS A 300 -10.20 -6.42 -1.73
CA CYS A 300 -10.52 -6.75 -0.33
C CYS A 300 -9.75 -7.99 0.16
N TRP A 301 -9.72 -9.04 -0.64
CA TRP A 301 -8.99 -10.28 -0.36
C TRP A 301 -7.49 -10.02 -0.25
N HIS A 302 -6.90 -9.29 -1.19
CA HIS A 302 -5.48 -8.94 -1.17
C HIS A 302 -5.10 -8.17 0.09
N ALA A 303 -5.95 -7.22 0.52
CA ALA A 303 -5.77 -6.53 1.80
C ALA A 303 -5.85 -7.46 3.01
N SER A 304 -6.75 -8.44 3.00
CA SER A 304 -6.84 -9.47 4.06
C SER A 304 -5.58 -10.34 4.11
N ILE A 305 -4.98 -10.67 2.97
CA ILE A 305 -3.75 -11.48 2.88
C ILE A 305 -2.53 -10.71 3.40
N ARG A 306 -2.41 -9.43 3.06
CA ARG A 306 -1.23 -8.61 3.38
C ARG A 306 -1.21 -8.09 4.82
N GLN A 307 -2.36 -8.00 5.47
CA GLN A 307 -2.46 -7.50 6.85
C GLN A 307 -2.08 -8.57 7.89
N PRO A 308 -1.54 -8.18 9.05
CA PRO A 308 -1.30 -9.08 10.16
C PRO A 308 -2.56 -9.89 10.51
N ARG A 309 -2.40 -11.21 10.64
CA ARG A 309 -3.50 -12.12 10.98
C ARG A 309 -3.81 -12.05 12.46
N GLN A 310 -5.09 -11.90 12.79
CA GLN A 310 -5.60 -12.00 14.16
C GLN A 310 -6.12 -13.41 14.38
N PHE A 311 -5.82 -13.99 15.54
CA PHE A 311 -6.31 -15.31 15.90
C PHE A 311 -7.67 -15.20 16.56
N SER A 312 -8.71 -15.65 15.87
CA SER A 312 -10.09 -15.72 16.37
C SER A 312 -10.50 -17.19 16.51
N PRO A 313 -10.11 -17.88 17.60
CA PRO A 313 -10.26 -19.33 17.72
C PRO A 313 -11.72 -19.77 17.69
N ARG A 314 -12.64 -18.96 18.25
CA ARG A 314 -14.08 -19.27 18.22
C ARG A 314 -14.64 -19.30 16.80
N GLN A 315 -14.14 -18.44 15.91
CA GLN A 315 -14.57 -18.44 14.50
C GLN A 315 -13.91 -19.57 13.71
N LEU A 316 -12.63 -19.85 13.97
CA LEU A 316 -11.88 -20.89 13.26
C LEU A 316 -12.32 -22.31 13.63
N TYR A 317 -12.62 -22.55 14.91
CA TYR A 317 -12.92 -23.86 15.44
C TYR A 317 -14.39 -24.01 15.83
N PHE A 318 -15.29 -23.20 15.25
CA PHE A 318 -16.71 -23.23 15.57
C PHE A 318 -17.30 -24.64 15.38
N ASP A 319 -16.97 -25.29 14.26
CA ASP A 319 -17.43 -26.64 13.92
C ASP A 319 -16.36 -27.73 14.18
N TYR A 320 -15.29 -27.40 14.90
CA TYR A 320 -14.23 -28.37 15.18
C TYR A 320 -14.78 -29.52 16.03
N THR A 321 -14.79 -30.71 15.45
CA THR A 321 -15.15 -31.94 16.16
C THR A 321 -13.87 -32.77 16.33
N PRO A 322 -13.50 -33.15 17.56
CA PRO A 322 -12.36 -34.04 17.77
C PRO A 322 -12.65 -35.40 17.12
N SER A 323 -11.71 -35.92 16.31
CA SER A 323 -11.83 -37.26 15.73
C SER A 323 -11.25 -38.32 16.68
N HIS A 324 -11.93 -39.46 16.82
CA HIS A 324 -11.48 -40.61 17.62
C HIS A 324 -10.40 -41.46 16.90
N LEU A 325 -9.93 -41.03 15.73
CA LEU A 325 -8.93 -41.72 14.91
C LEU A 325 -7.54 -41.79 15.57
N ALA A 326 -7.33 -41.08 16.68
CA ALA A 326 -6.17 -41.19 17.55
C ALA A 326 -6.22 -42.37 18.56
N ALA A 327 -7.29 -43.18 18.56
CA ALA A 327 -7.38 -44.35 19.43
C ALA A 327 -6.66 -45.59 18.90
N SER A 328 -5.69 -45.46 17.98
CA SER A 328 -4.69 -46.53 17.82
C SER A 328 -3.73 -46.45 18.99
N GLY A 329 -4.00 -47.25 20.03
CA GLY A 329 -3.09 -47.45 21.14
C GLY A 329 -1.79 -48.06 20.64
N HIS A 330 -0.87 -47.23 20.17
CA HIS A 330 0.50 -47.65 19.94
C HIS A 330 1.12 -47.95 21.31
N SER A 331 1.67 -49.15 21.45
CA SER A 331 2.39 -49.52 22.67
C SER A 331 3.59 -48.59 22.84
N SER A 332 4.07 -48.41 24.08
CA SER A 332 5.25 -47.58 24.39
C SER A 332 6.55 -48.02 23.69
N ASN A 333 6.53 -49.18 23.02
CA ASN A 333 7.66 -49.75 22.28
C ASN A 333 7.50 -49.60 20.76
N ALA A 334 6.43 -48.99 20.27
CA ALA A 334 6.26 -48.74 18.85
C ALA A 334 7.33 -47.75 18.36
N LYS A 335 8.05 -48.14 17.30
CA LYS A 335 9.04 -47.27 16.66
C LYS A 335 8.33 -46.11 15.96
N VAL A 336 8.88 -44.91 16.08
CA VAL A 336 8.32 -43.68 15.50
C VAL A 336 8.09 -43.83 13.98
N ASP A 337 8.99 -44.49 13.26
CA ASP A 337 8.85 -44.76 11.81
C ASP A 337 7.60 -45.60 11.48
N GLY A 338 7.25 -46.58 12.32
CA GLY A 338 6.04 -47.39 12.14
C GLY A 338 4.77 -46.57 12.40
N ILE A 339 4.77 -45.73 13.43
CA ILE A 339 3.65 -44.84 13.76
C ILE A 339 3.40 -43.82 12.63
N VAL A 340 4.46 -43.29 12.02
CA VAL A 340 4.36 -42.31 10.93
C VAL A 340 3.84 -42.96 9.65
N LYS A 341 4.34 -44.16 9.29
CA LYS A 341 3.84 -44.92 8.14
C LYS A 341 2.36 -45.28 8.28
N ASP A 342 1.95 -45.82 9.43
CA ASP A 342 0.55 -46.13 9.71
C ASP A 342 -0.36 -44.90 9.59
N LYS A 343 0.10 -43.73 10.04
CA LYS A 343 -0.65 -42.47 9.93
C LYS A 343 -0.77 -42.00 8.49
N ILE A 344 0.31 -42.09 7.70
CA ILE A 344 0.31 -41.69 6.29
C ILE A 344 -0.63 -42.58 5.48
N GLU A 345 -0.57 -43.90 5.67
CA GLU A 345 -1.46 -44.83 4.97
C GLU A 345 -2.93 -44.63 5.34
N LYS A 346 -3.23 -44.35 6.62
CA LYS A 346 -4.58 -43.99 7.06
C LYS A 346 -5.07 -42.68 6.45
N TRP A 347 -4.23 -41.65 6.43
CA TRP A 347 -4.59 -40.38 5.81
C TRP A 347 -4.79 -40.47 4.30
N LYS A 348 -4.07 -41.38 3.61
CA LYS A 348 -4.36 -41.72 2.20
C LYS A 348 -5.71 -42.40 2.04
N ALA A 349 -6.01 -43.41 2.87
CA ALA A 349 -7.29 -44.11 2.82
C ALA A 349 -8.51 -43.21 3.11
N GLU A 350 -8.30 -42.14 3.88
CA GLU A 350 -9.33 -41.13 4.21
C GLU A 350 -9.42 -39.98 3.18
N GLY A 351 -8.59 -40.00 2.12
CA GLY A 351 -8.55 -38.93 1.10
C GLY A 351 -7.98 -37.59 1.62
N LEU A 352 -7.38 -37.59 2.81
CA LEU A 352 -6.73 -36.41 3.41
C LEU A 352 -5.34 -36.17 2.82
N LEU A 353 -4.72 -37.21 2.26
CA LEU A 353 -3.46 -37.16 1.53
C LEU A 353 -3.65 -37.79 0.14
N PRO A 354 -3.04 -37.20 -0.91
CA PRO A 354 -3.02 -37.81 -2.24
C PRO A 354 -2.42 -39.23 -2.21
N GLU A 355 -2.95 -40.14 -3.05
CA GLU A 355 -2.49 -41.54 -3.09
C GLU A 355 -0.99 -41.66 -3.42
N ASP A 356 -0.47 -40.73 -4.21
CA ASP A 356 0.92 -40.62 -4.64
C ASP A 356 1.85 -39.92 -3.62
N TYR A 357 1.33 -39.48 -2.47
CA TYR A 357 2.16 -38.82 -1.46
C TYR A 357 3.23 -39.77 -0.89
N VAL A 358 4.51 -39.42 -1.04
CA VAL A 358 5.64 -40.11 -0.41
C VAL A 358 6.29 -39.14 0.58
N HIS A 359 6.40 -39.54 1.84
CA HIS A 359 7.07 -38.74 2.86
C HIS A 359 8.59 -38.95 2.76
N GLU A 360 9.31 -37.97 2.23
CA GLU A 360 10.75 -38.09 1.94
C GLU A 360 11.70 -37.58 3.04
N ASP A 361 11.18 -37.04 4.16
CA ASP A 361 12.06 -36.42 5.17
C ASP A 361 12.66 -37.42 6.19
N ARG A 362 13.98 -37.60 6.06
CA ARG A 362 14.87 -38.43 6.88
C ARG A 362 15.46 -37.65 8.06
N VAL A 363 14.69 -37.34 9.10
CA VAL A 363 15.27 -37.02 10.42
C VAL A 363 14.40 -37.60 11.55
N TYR A 364 14.17 -38.91 11.51
CA TYR A 364 13.66 -39.63 12.68
C TYR A 364 14.72 -40.65 13.10
N ASP A 365 15.20 -40.52 14.33
CA ASP A 365 16.10 -41.50 14.92
C ASP A 365 15.38 -42.86 14.95
N ARG A 366 15.82 -43.79 14.10
CA ARG A 366 15.23 -45.12 13.91
C ARG A 366 15.28 -45.99 15.17
N THR A 367 16.04 -45.54 16.18
CA THR A 367 16.22 -46.20 17.47
C THR A 367 15.31 -45.64 18.58
N ALA A 368 14.68 -44.48 18.36
CA ALA A 368 13.83 -43.84 19.35
C ALA A 368 12.43 -44.48 19.41
N ALA A 369 12.07 -45.02 20.58
CA ALA A 369 10.72 -45.50 20.90
C ALA A 369 9.88 -44.36 21.53
N PHE A 370 8.57 -44.39 21.29
CA PHE A 370 7.64 -43.41 21.84
C PHE A 370 7.47 -43.61 23.35
N LYS A 371 8.26 -42.88 24.16
CA LYS A 371 8.05 -42.84 25.62
C LYS A 371 6.83 -41.98 25.92
N SER A 372 5.73 -42.62 26.35
CA SER A 372 4.60 -41.86 26.90
C SER A 372 5.06 -41.12 28.15
N VAL A 373 5.00 -39.79 28.13
CA VAL A 373 5.09 -39.01 29.36
C VAL A 373 3.73 -39.12 30.04
N ALA A 374 3.51 -40.24 30.73
CA ALA A 374 2.47 -40.28 31.76
C ALA A 374 2.87 -39.23 32.80
N ARG A 375 2.19 -38.08 32.80
CA ARG A 375 2.31 -37.06 33.83
C ARG A 375 1.94 -37.73 35.16
N GLN A 376 2.93 -38.20 35.91
CA GLN A 376 2.74 -38.44 37.33
C GLN A 376 2.50 -37.07 37.95
N GLU A 377 1.25 -36.74 38.24
CA GLU A 377 0.88 -35.59 39.07
C GLU A 377 1.52 -35.74 40.45
N LYS A 378 2.74 -35.23 40.61
CA LYS A 378 3.44 -35.17 41.90
C LYS A 378 2.89 -34.08 42.85
N TRP A 379 1.79 -33.42 42.50
CA TRP A 379 1.17 -32.37 43.32
C TRP A 379 0.08 -32.91 44.26
N LYS A 380 0.41 -33.93 45.06
CA LYS A 380 -0.43 -34.38 46.20
C LYS A 380 0.39 -34.75 47.44
N LYS A 381 1.43 -33.99 47.75
CA LYS A 381 1.98 -33.94 49.12
C LYS A 381 1.94 -32.50 49.60
N VAL A 382 0.93 -32.19 50.40
CA VAL A 382 0.91 -30.94 51.19
C VAL A 382 2.04 -31.04 52.21
N PRO A 383 2.99 -30.09 52.29
CA PRO A 383 4.02 -30.12 53.31
C PRO A 383 3.37 -29.96 54.68
N ARG A 384 3.57 -30.94 55.55
CA ARG A 384 3.03 -30.94 56.91
C ARG A 384 3.99 -30.15 57.80
N ILE A 385 3.65 -28.90 58.07
CA ILE A 385 4.42 -28.05 58.99
C ILE A 385 4.17 -28.56 60.42
N VAL A 386 5.21 -29.09 61.08
CA VAL A 386 5.13 -29.55 62.48
C VAL A 386 5.84 -28.54 63.38
N LYS A 387 5.17 -28.12 64.46
CA LYS A 387 5.69 -27.13 65.41
C LYS A 387 6.50 -27.82 66.51
N SER A 388 7.82 -27.61 66.52
CA SER A 388 8.69 -28.04 67.62
C SER A 388 8.65 -27.02 68.76
N LYS A 389 8.48 -27.47 70.02
CA LYS A 389 8.49 -26.59 71.20
C LYS A 389 9.87 -25.96 71.51
N ARG A 390 10.96 -26.36 70.83
CA ARG A 390 12.30 -25.76 71.03
C ARG A 390 12.83 -24.93 69.86
N PHE A 391 12.34 -25.10 68.63
CA PHE A 391 12.95 -24.46 67.44
C PHE A 391 11.97 -23.83 66.43
N GLY A 392 10.67 -23.69 66.74
CA GLY A 392 9.71 -23.06 65.83
C GLY A 392 9.28 -23.96 64.66
N TYR A 393 8.73 -23.35 63.60
CA TYR A 393 8.26 -24.06 62.40
C TYR A 393 9.44 -24.36 61.48
N SER A 394 9.70 -25.64 61.21
CA SER A 394 10.63 -26.09 60.16
C SER A 394 9.90 -27.08 59.25
N GLY A 395 10.14 -26.99 57.94
CA GLY A 395 9.77 -28.02 56.97
C GLY A 395 10.89 -29.05 56.87
N GLU A 396 10.56 -30.33 56.73
CA GLU A 396 11.53 -31.37 56.34
C GLU A 396 12.11 -31.06 54.94
N PRO A 397 13.37 -31.44 54.66
CA PRO A 397 14.05 -31.12 53.39
C PRO A 397 13.38 -31.68 52.14
#